data_AF-A0A0V1Q572-F1
#
_entry.id   AF-A0A0V1Q572-F1
#
_cell.length_a   1.000
_cell.length_b   1.000
_cell.length_c   1.000
_cell.angle_alpha   90.00
_cell.angle_beta   90.00
_cell.angle_gamma   90.00
#
_symmetry.space_group_name_H-M   'P 1'
#
loop_
_entity.id
_entity.type
_entity.pdbx_description
1 polymer ?
#
loop_
_entity_poly.entity_id
_entity_poly.type
_entity_poly.pdbx_seq_one_letter_code
_entity_poly.pdbx_strand_id
1 'polypeptide(L)'
;MAFKYRKSIKEDIDTFPVRYLVGGSFLLSLIFTHKYSFGEILWSFSLWLESVAILPQLFILQRTGEAENITTHYIFALGIYRVLYIPNWLYRYFGEGKFDYIAVLAGLIQTAVYSDFFYIYYTKVMQGQNFELPV
;
A
#
# COMPACT_ATOMS: atom_id res chain seq x y z
N MET A 1 14.35 -3.69 12.93
CA MET A 1 13.22 -3.53 13.88
C MET A 1 12.96 -4.81 14.70
N ALA A 2 12.94 -5.99 14.05
CA ALA A 2 12.60 -7.29 14.66
C ALA A 2 13.34 -7.68 15.96
N PHE A 3 14.62 -7.32 16.11
CA PHE A 3 15.43 -7.82 17.23
C PHE A 3 15.62 -6.84 18.41
N LYS A 4 15.44 -5.53 18.20
CA LYS A 4 15.81 -4.49 19.19
C LYS A 4 14.64 -4.03 20.06
N TYR A 5 13.41 -4.15 19.57
CA TYR A 5 12.19 -3.72 20.27
C TYR A 5 11.19 -4.87 20.36
N ARG A 6 11.62 -6.01 20.89
CA ARG A 6 10.76 -7.15 21.20
C ARG A 6 9.90 -6.85 22.43
N LYS A 7 9.08 -5.79 22.41
CA LYS A 7 7.89 -5.75 23.25
C LYS A 7 6.98 -6.87 22.76
N SER A 8 6.16 -7.44 23.66
CA SER A 8 5.14 -8.45 23.35
C SER A 8 4.26 -7.99 22.19
N ILE A 9 4.69 -8.23 20.94
CA ILE A 9 3.82 -8.25 19.79
C ILE A 9 2.81 -9.32 20.15
N LYS A 10 1.56 -8.91 20.37
CA LYS A 10 0.47 -9.86 20.56
C LYS A 10 0.38 -10.60 19.23
N GLU A 11 1.05 -11.75 19.13
CA GLU A 11 1.09 -12.61 17.94
C GLU A 11 -0.32 -12.98 17.45
N ASP A 12 -1.32 -12.86 18.33
CA ASP A 12 -2.75 -13.00 18.08
C ASP A 12 -3.35 -11.94 17.12
N ILE A 13 -2.74 -10.75 16.98
CA ILE A 13 -3.33 -9.67 16.15
C ILE A 13 -2.76 -9.69 14.72
N ASP A 14 -1.53 -10.16 14.52
CA ASP A 14 -0.84 -10.18 13.22
C ASP A 14 -1.05 -11.51 12.48
N THR A 15 -2.31 -11.84 12.19
CA THR A 15 -2.69 -13.09 11.51
C THR A 15 -2.77 -12.93 9.99
N PHE A 16 -2.32 -11.80 9.42
CA PHE A 16 -2.51 -11.53 8.01
C PHE A 16 -1.65 -12.48 7.16
N PRO A 17 -2.23 -13.25 6.21
CA PRO A 17 -1.49 -14.24 5.44
C PRO A 17 -0.66 -13.62 4.31
N VAL A 18 0.48 -13.00 4.66
CA VAL A 18 1.40 -12.30 3.73
C VAL A 18 1.84 -13.17 2.55
N ARG A 19 1.89 -14.50 2.73
CA ARG A 19 2.21 -15.45 1.66
C ARG A 19 1.35 -15.30 0.41
N TYR A 20 0.07 -14.93 0.56
CA TYR A 20 -0.81 -14.74 -0.59
C TYR A 20 -0.50 -13.44 -1.34
N LEU A 21 -0.04 -12.40 -0.65
CA LEU A 21 0.41 -11.17 -1.30
C LEU A 21 1.67 -11.43 -2.11
N VAL A 22 2.67 -12.07 -1.49
CA VAL A 22 3.93 -12.42 -2.16
C VAL A 22 3.67 -13.33 -3.36
N GLY A 23 2.84 -14.38 -3.20
CA GLY A 23 2.47 -15.27 -4.29
C GLY A 23 1.71 -14.56 -5.40
N GLY A 24 0.71 -13.74 -5.06
CA GLY A 24 -0.08 -12.98 -6.02
C GLY A 24 0.76 -11.98 -6.81
N SER A 25 1.62 -11.20 -6.14
CA SER A 25 2.53 -10.25 -6.77
C SER A 25 3.56 -10.94 -7.67
N PHE A 26 4.02 -12.13 -7.28
CA PHE A 26 4.92 -12.94 -8.13
C PHE A 26 4.21 -13.42 -9.39
N LEU A 27 2.98 -13.93 -9.28
CA LEU A 27 2.19 -14.32 -10.46
C LEU A 27 1.93 -13.13 -11.38
N LEU A 28 1.54 -11.98 -10.82
CA LEU A 28 1.34 -10.75 -11.59
C LEU A 28 2.63 -10.30 -12.29
N SER A 29 3.80 -10.44 -11.66
CA SER A 29 5.09 -10.09 -12.28
C SER A 29 5.44 -10.96 -13.48
N LEU A 30 4.97 -12.21 -13.52
CA LEU A 30 5.19 -13.12 -14.65
C LEU A 30 4.21 -12.85 -15.80
N ILE A 31 2.98 -12.43 -15.48
CA ILE A 31 1.94 -12.12 -16.46
C ILE A 31 2.20 -10.73 -17.10
N PHE A 32 2.54 -9.75 -16.26
CA PHE A 32 2.74 -8.35 -16.65
C PHE A 32 4.22 -7.98 -16.51
N THR A 33 5.02 -8.31 -17.52
CA THR A 33 6.42 -7.88 -17.63
C THR A 33 6.71 -7.29 -18.99
N HIS A 34 7.59 -6.29 -19.04
CA HIS A 34 8.04 -5.69 -20.29
C HIS A 34 8.92 -6.65 -21.09
N LYS A 35 9.78 -7.42 -20.39
CA LYS A 35 10.67 -8.43 -20.97
C LYS A 35 10.89 -9.55 -19.98
N TYR A 36 10.94 -10.79 -20.47
CA TYR A 36 11.28 -11.97 -19.66
C TYR A 36 12.79 -12.06 -19.40
N SER A 37 13.33 -11.04 -18.75
CA SER A 37 14.67 -11.06 -18.17
C SER A 37 14.55 -11.08 -16.65
N PHE A 38 15.53 -11.68 -15.98
CA PHE A 38 15.51 -11.79 -14.52
C PHE A 38 15.36 -10.43 -13.83
N GLY A 39 16.05 -9.40 -14.33
CA GLY A 39 15.97 -8.04 -13.77
C GLY A 39 14.59 -7.40 -13.93
N GLU A 40 13.97 -7.52 -15.10
CA GLU A 40 12.64 -6.95 -15.37
C GLU A 40 11.53 -7.67 -14.60
N ILE A 41 11.63 -8.99 -14.43
CA ILE A 41 10.70 -9.75 -13.60
C ILE A 41 10.79 -9.32 -12.14
N LEU A 42 12.01 -9.16 -11.59
CA LEU A 42 12.20 -8.67 -10.22
C LEU A 42 11.72 -7.24 -10.04
N TRP A 43 11.97 -6.37 -11.02
CA TRP A 43 11.50 -4.99 -10.99
C TRP A 43 9.96 -4.95 -11.02
N SER A 44 9.31 -5.67 -11.95
CA SER A 44 7.85 -5.81 -12.01
C SER A 44 7.29 -6.38 -10.69
N PHE A 45 7.92 -7.43 -10.15
CA PHE A 45 7.56 -8.01 -8.87
C PHE A 45 7.59 -6.99 -7.73
N SER A 46 8.61 -6.14 -7.67
CA SER A 46 8.72 -5.12 -6.64
C SER A 46 7.54 -4.13 -6.67
N LEU A 47 7.09 -3.73 -7.87
CA LEU A 47 5.93 -2.85 -8.06
C LEU A 47 4.61 -3.50 -7.64
N TRP A 48 4.40 -4.76 -8.05
CA TRP A 48 3.20 -5.50 -7.66
C TRP A 48 3.16 -5.83 -6.17
N LEU A 49 4.32 -6.03 -5.53
CA LEU A 49 4.39 -6.27 -4.09
C LEU A 49 4.15 -4.97 -3.32
N GLU A 50 4.74 -3.87 -3.76
CA GLU A 50 4.58 -2.56 -3.13
C GLU A 50 3.11 -2.08 -3.12
N SER A 51 2.36 -2.39 -4.18
CA SER A 51 0.95 -1.97 -4.27
C SER A 51 0.05 -2.59 -3.20
N VAL A 52 0.44 -3.76 -2.67
CA VAL A 52 -0.32 -4.52 -1.66
C VAL A 52 0.37 -4.61 -0.30
N ALA A 53 1.65 -4.19 -0.19
CA ALA A 53 2.46 -4.34 1.01
C ALA A 53 1.90 -3.63 2.26
N ILE A 54 1.02 -2.64 2.07
CA ILE A 54 0.39 -1.89 3.17
C ILE A 54 -0.78 -2.66 3.84
N LEU A 55 -1.34 -3.68 3.17
CA LEU A 55 -2.53 -4.40 3.64
C LEU A 55 -2.43 -4.99 5.06
N PRO A 56 -1.31 -5.64 5.47
CA PRO A 56 -1.19 -6.16 6.83
C PRO A 56 -1.30 -5.05 7.90
N GLN A 57 -0.70 -3.89 7.63
CA GLN A 57 -0.74 -2.73 8.53
C GLN A 57 -2.16 -2.16 8.64
N LEU A 58 -2.87 -2.07 7.51
CA LEU A 58 -4.27 -1.63 7.49
C LEU A 58 -5.19 -2.62 8.23
N PHE A 59 -4.95 -3.92 8.08
CA PHE A 59 -5.71 -4.97 8.74
C PHE A 59 -5.57 -4.92 10.27
N ILE A 60 -4.35 -4.69 10.77
CA ILE A 60 -4.12 -4.51 12.20
C ILE A 60 -4.87 -3.28 12.71
N LEU A 61 -4.82 -2.17 11.98
CA LEU A 61 -5.52 -0.93 12.35
C LEU A 61 -7.04 -1.13 12.45
N GLN A 62 -7.62 -1.86 11.50
CA GLN A 62 -9.04 -2.25 11.51
C GLN A 62 -9.39 -3.12 12.72
N ARG A 63 -8.54 -4.09 13.04
CA ARG A 63 -8.74 -5.01 14.17
C ARG A 63 -8.60 -4.35 15.54
N THR A 64 -7.68 -3.40 15.69
CA THR A 64 -7.42 -2.77 16.99
C THR A 64 -8.47 -1.72 17.34
N GLY A 65 -9.23 -1.19 16.37
CA GLY A 65 -10.28 -0.20 16.62
C GLY A 65 -9.77 1.13 17.20
N GLU A 66 -8.45 1.27 17.37
CA GLU A 66 -7.77 2.47 17.82
C GLU A 66 -6.62 2.72 16.83
N ALA A 67 -6.71 3.83 16.08
CA ALA A 67 -5.55 4.38 15.42
C ALA A 67 -4.96 5.47 16.30
N GLU A 68 -3.77 5.22 16.83
CA GLU A 68 -2.99 6.27 17.48
C GLU A 68 -2.75 7.40 16.45
N ASN A 69 -3.11 8.65 16.76
CA ASN A 69 -3.10 9.78 15.80
C ASN A 69 -1.80 9.88 14.97
N ILE A 70 -0.66 9.49 15.54
CA ILE A 70 0.65 9.48 14.87
C ILE A 70 0.68 8.47 13.70
N THR A 71 0.18 7.26 13.91
CA THR A 71 0.09 6.21 12.88
C THR A 71 -0.79 6.66 11.73
N THR A 72 -1.88 7.36 12.04
CA THR A 72 -2.84 7.84 11.06
C THR A 72 -2.27 8.94 10.17
N HIS A 73 -1.56 9.92 10.75
CA HIS A 73 -0.85 10.94 9.97
C HIS A 73 0.27 10.36 9.10
N TYR A 74 0.98 9.34 9.59
CA TYR A 74 2.00 8.64 8.81
C TYR A 74 1.41 7.98 7.56
N ILE A 75 0.34 7.20 7.71
CA ILE A 75 -0.32 6.53 6.58
C ILE A 75 -0.92 7.58 5.62
N PHE A 76 -1.46 8.68 6.14
CA PHE A 76 -1.97 9.78 5.33
C PHE A 76 -0.87 10.43 4.46
N ALA A 77 0.29 10.73 5.03
CA ALA A 77 1.43 11.28 4.29
C ALA A 77 1.94 10.29 3.22
N LEU A 78 1.99 9.00 3.55
CA LEU A 78 2.39 7.94 2.61
C LEU A 78 1.42 7.83 1.42
N GLY A 79 0.12 7.98 1.68
CA GLY A 79 -0.88 7.99 0.63
C GLY A 79 -0.85 9.28 -0.22
N ILE A 80 -0.62 10.46 0.37
CA ILE A 80 -0.43 11.72 -0.38
C ILE A 80 0.75 11.58 -1.35
N TYR A 81 1.88 11.06 -0.87
CA TYR A 81 3.04 10.78 -1.72
C TYR A 81 2.65 9.95 -2.95
N ARG A 82 1.76 8.97 -2.80
CA ARG A 82 1.27 8.15 -3.91
C ARG A 82 0.36 8.91 -4.87
N VAL A 83 -0.55 9.73 -4.36
CA VAL A 83 -1.43 10.55 -5.20
C VAL A 83 -0.61 11.54 -6.04
N LEU A 84 0.49 12.07 -5.49
CA LEU A 84 1.41 12.95 -6.22
C LEU A 84 2.13 12.26 -7.38
N TYR A 85 2.17 10.92 -7.44
CA TYR A 85 2.68 10.20 -8.60
C TYR A 85 1.74 10.26 -9.80
N ILE A 86 0.43 10.44 -9.60
CA ILE A 86 -0.54 10.50 -10.71
C ILE A 86 -0.25 11.70 -11.62
N PRO A 87 -0.10 12.94 -11.12
CA PRO A 87 0.36 14.06 -11.94
C PRO A 87 1.74 13.84 -12.57
N ASN A 88 2.65 13.15 -11.87
CA ASN A 88 3.97 12.84 -12.42
C ASN A 88 3.89 11.92 -13.65
N TRP A 89 3.05 10.88 -13.62
CA TRP A 89 2.82 10.02 -14.78
C TRP A 89 2.22 10.79 -15.94
N LEU A 90 1.25 11.67 -15.68
CA LEU A 90 0.67 12.54 -16.71
C LEU A 90 1.73 13.46 -17.32
N TYR A 91 2.57 14.09 -16.49
CA TYR A 91 3.67 14.91 -16.98
C TYR A 91 4.65 14.13 -17.86
N ARG A 92 5.05 12.92 -17.45
CA ARG A 92 5.96 12.08 -18.25
C ARG A 92 5.32 11.59 -19.55
N TYR A 93 4.01 11.34 -19.53
CA TYR A 93 3.26 10.95 -20.72
C TYR A 93 3.20 12.10 -21.75
N PHE A 94 2.77 13.29 -21.32
CA PHE A 94 2.58 14.43 -22.23
C PHE A 94 3.89 15.16 -22.57
N GLY A 95 4.85 15.21 -21.65
CA GLY A 95 6.10 15.96 -21.81
C GLY A 95 7.27 15.14 -22.38
N GLU A 96 7.39 13.87 -21.98
CA GLU A 96 8.51 13.00 -22.40
C GLU A 96 8.11 11.88 -23.37
N GLY A 97 6.81 11.68 -23.62
CA GLY A 97 6.30 10.56 -24.42
C GLY A 97 6.56 9.17 -23.82
N LYS A 98 6.92 9.10 -22.53
CA LYS A 98 7.22 7.85 -21.83
C LYS A 98 6.01 7.39 -21.03
N PHE A 99 5.54 6.18 -21.31
CA PHE A 99 4.44 5.54 -20.59
C PHE A 99 4.86 4.17 -20.08
N ASP A 100 4.74 3.97 -18.77
CA ASP A 100 5.02 2.69 -18.12
C ASP A 100 3.72 2.11 -17.55
N TYR A 101 3.11 1.19 -18.30
CA TYR A 101 1.80 0.64 -17.95
C TYR A 101 1.86 -0.18 -16.65
N ILE A 102 2.98 -0.84 -16.34
CA ILE A 102 3.13 -1.63 -15.11
C ILE A 102 3.12 -0.69 -13.91
N ALA A 103 3.91 0.39 -13.97
CA ALA A 103 3.97 1.38 -12.90
C ALA A 103 2.62 2.07 -12.66
N VAL A 104 1.90 2.41 -13.73
CA VAL A 104 0.58 3.05 -13.64
C VAL A 104 -0.45 2.07 -13.06
N LEU A 105 -0.54 0.84 -13.55
CA LEU A 105 -1.50 -0.16 -13.05
C LEU A 105 -1.25 -0.52 -11.58
N ALA A 106 0.00 -0.80 -11.21
CA ALA A 106 0.37 -1.07 -9.82
C ALA A 106 0.07 0.12 -8.92
N GLY A 107 0.37 1.34 -9.38
CA GLY A 107 0.09 2.57 -8.63
C GLY A 107 -1.40 2.88 -8.50
N LEU A 108 -2.23 2.54 -9.49
CA LEU A 108 -3.69 2.65 -9.40
C LEU A 108 -4.27 1.66 -8.37
N ILE A 109 -3.82 0.40 -8.38
CA ILE A 109 -4.21 -0.59 -7.36
C ILE A 109 -3.81 -0.09 -5.97
N GLN A 110 -2.59 0.41 -5.83
CA GLN A 110 -2.12 0.94 -4.57
C GLN A 110 -2.99 2.10 -4.08
N THR A 111 -3.33 3.04 -4.96
CA THR A 111 -4.21 4.18 -4.65
C THR A 111 -5.62 3.70 -4.25
N ALA A 112 -6.15 2.69 -4.92
CA ALA A 112 -7.43 2.08 -4.57
C ALA A 112 -7.40 1.44 -3.18
N VAL A 113 -6.33 0.71 -2.83
CA VAL A 113 -6.14 0.15 -1.48
C VAL A 113 -6.09 1.25 -0.42
N TYR A 114 -5.43 2.38 -0.70
CA TYR A 114 -5.42 3.53 0.22
C TYR A 114 -6.76 4.27 0.30
N SER A 115 -7.62 4.20 -0.73
CA SER A 115 -8.86 4.98 -0.78
C SER A 115 -9.86 4.60 0.32
N ASP A 116 -9.98 3.32 0.65
CA ASP A 116 -10.80 2.84 1.76
C ASP A 116 -10.29 3.39 3.11
N PHE A 117 -8.97 3.35 3.31
CA PHE A 117 -8.35 3.96 4.49
C PHE A 117 -8.58 5.47 4.54
N PHE A 118 -8.43 6.19 3.43
CA PHE A 118 -8.66 7.63 3.38
C PHE A 118 -10.09 8.02 3.68
N TYR A 119 -11.06 7.23 3.19
CA TYR A 119 -12.47 7.45 3.48
C TYR A 119 -12.74 7.34 4.98
N ILE A 120 -12.22 6.30 5.63
CA ILE A 120 -12.43 6.10 7.06
C ILE A 120 -11.65 7.14 7.87
N TYR A 121 -10.42 7.47 7.48
CA TYR A 121 -9.61 8.55 8.05
C TYR A 121 -10.37 9.88 8.07
N TYR A 122 -10.86 10.29 6.90
CA TYR A 122 -11.54 11.58 6.75
C TYR A 122 -12.83 11.63 7.57
N THR A 123 -13.63 10.57 7.52
CA THR A 123 -14.91 10.53 8.24
C THR A 123 -14.74 10.52 9.75
N LYS A 124 -13.75 9.81 10.31
CA LYS A 124 -13.61 9.67 11.77
C LYS A 124 -12.70 10.71 12.40
N VAL A 125 -11.56 11.04 11.79
CA VAL A 125 -10.58 11.99 12.38
C VAL A 125 -11.00 13.45 12.19
N MET A 126 -11.50 13.86 11.01
CA MET A 126 -11.89 15.26 10.80
C MET A 126 -13.18 15.66 11.53
N GLN A 127 -14.01 14.69 11.94
CA GLN A 127 -15.21 14.95 12.74
C GLN A 127 -14.93 15.03 14.25
N GLY A 128 -13.66 14.91 14.67
CA GLY A 128 -13.27 14.97 16.09
C GLY A 128 -13.79 13.80 16.93
N GLN A 129 -14.20 12.70 16.28
CA GLN A 129 -14.65 11.48 16.94
C GLN A 129 -13.46 10.53 17.10
N ASN A 130 -13.47 9.72 18.15
CA ASN A 130 -12.43 8.69 18.32
C ASN A 130 -12.44 7.75 17.11
N PHE A 131 -11.23 7.44 16.61
CA PHE A 131 -11.06 6.66 15.40
C PHE A 131 -11.36 5.18 15.64
N GLU A 132 -12.63 4.79 15.59
CA GLU A 132 -13.05 3.39 15.70
C GLU A 132 -13.33 2.82 14.30
N LEU A 133 -12.57 1.87 13.78
CA LEU A 133 -12.93 1.24 12.49
C LEU A 133 -14.16 0.32 12.71
N PRO A 134 -15.20 0.36 11.86
CA PRO A 134 -16.32 -0.57 12.00
C PRO A 134 -15.81 -2.01 11.79
N VAL A 135 -16.09 -2.86 12.78
CA VAL A 135 -15.77 -4.29 12.80
C VAL A 135 -16.50 -5.08 11.72
#